data_AF-A0A8B8KDJ3-F1
#
_entry.id   AF-A0A8B8KDJ3-F1
#
_cell.length_a   1.000
_cell.length_b   1.000
_cell.length_c   1.000
_cell.angle_alpha   90.00
_cell.angle_beta   90.00
_cell.angle_gamma   90.00
#
_symmetry.space_group_name_H-M   'P 1'
#
loop_
_entity.id
_entity.type
_entity.pdbx_description
1 polymer ?
#
loop_
_entity_poly.entity_id
_entity_poly.type
_entity_poly.pdbx_seq_one_letter_code
_entity_poly.pdbx_strand_id
1 'polypeptide(L)'
;MLSVRDLWRRHRRKIYLTVGVLGGGYFLYKLYGAHRHGLQELERELAVQRESEELVKAQMQAHFENIQRISDVTLPHAMHDLSCRIAEELDLSHLLERLIQGKGQPNTLTQSEKLDLWSRLKILSFTRLTLSVWATTMLSLYTKVQVNILGRHLYIDTARSLGIYDSLESGDVVDREDQKKFLDSVDFLSQHGMTALISDMEAATKEVLKGKLLSTLFNNTTLHETIMQILNTFMSMRSPHSWVKYMIPEDAKSYSTTSGSDDLVPSDMTEFQQLMMETWAVLSSYILSLQC
;
A
#
# COMPACT_ATOMS: atom_id res chain seq x y z
N MET A 1 86.77 30.57 -39.09
CA MET A 1 85.34 30.18 -39.02
C MET A 1 85.26 28.67 -38.99
N LEU A 2 85.11 28.08 -37.80
CA LEU A 2 85.03 26.62 -37.61
C LEU A 2 83.69 26.13 -38.15
N SER A 3 83.75 25.28 -39.17
CA SER A 3 82.60 24.83 -39.94
C SER A 3 81.68 23.94 -39.10
N VAL A 4 80.39 24.27 -39.09
CA VAL A 4 79.29 23.53 -38.42
C VAL A 4 79.31 22.03 -38.79
N ARG A 5 79.85 21.69 -39.96
CA ARG A 5 80.03 20.31 -40.44
C ARG A 5 81.01 19.47 -39.60
N ASP A 6 82.06 20.05 -39.02
CA ASP A 6 83.05 19.29 -38.24
C ASP A 6 82.56 18.99 -36.81
N LEU A 7 81.87 19.94 -36.18
CA LEU A 7 81.16 19.73 -34.91
C LEU A 7 80.07 18.67 -35.08
N TRP A 8 79.34 18.70 -36.19
CA TRP A 8 78.31 17.71 -36.53
C TRP A 8 78.88 16.31 -36.66
N ARG A 9 80.03 16.14 -37.33
CA ARG A 9 80.66 14.84 -37.55
C ARG A 9 81.19 14.23 -36.24
N ARG A 10 81.72 15.07 -35.34
CA ARG A 10 82.34 14.62 -34.08
C ARG A 10 81.32 14.38 -32.96
N HIS A 11 80.19 15.08 -32.94
CA HIS A 11 79.18 15.00 -31.87
C HIS A 11 77.83 14.38 -32.28
N ARG A 12 77.72 13.83 -33.50
CA ARG A 12 76.47 13.26 -34.04
C ARG A 12 75.73 12.33 -33.07
N ARG A 13 76.45 11.43 -32.37
CA ARG A 13 75.85 10.51 -31.39
C ARG A 13 75.31 11.24 -30.14
N LYS A 14 75.97 12.30 -29.69
CA LYS A 14 75.54 13.08 -28.51
C LYS A 14 74.30 13.93 -28.82
N ILE A 15 74.22 14.49 -30.02
CA ILE A 15 73.09 15.32 -30.47
C ILE A 15 71.82 14.48 -30.66
N TYR A 16 71.91 13.28 -31.25
CA TYR A 16 70.72 12.41 -31.36
C TYR A 16 70.22 11.95 -29.99
N LEU A 17 71.12 11.75 -29.03
CA LEU A 17 70.76 11.32 -27.68
C LEU A 17 70.05 12.44 -26.91
N THR A 18 70.51 13.69 -27.03
CA THR A 18 69.83 14.83 -26.39
C THR A 18 68.48 15.15 -27.04
N VAL A 19 68.39 15.12 -28.37
CA VAL A 19 67.12 15.31 -29.09
C VAL A 19 66.14 14.17 -28.79
N GLY A 20 66.62 12.93 -28.69
CA GLY A 20 65.81 11.78 -28.32
C GLY A 20 65.27 11.88 -26.89
N VAL A 21 66.09 12.31 -25.93
CA VAL A 21 65.65 12.50 -24.53
C VAL A 21 64.66 13.65 -24.41
N LEU A 22 64.92 14.78 -25.05
CA LEU A 22 64.01 15.94 -25.02
C LEU A 22 62.70 15.66 -25.76
N GLY A 23 62.76 15.07 -26.96
CA GLY A 23 61.59 14.68 -27.74
C GLY A 23 60.78 13.59 -27.06
N GLY A 24 61.43 12.58 -26.48
CA GLY A 24 60.80 11.52 -25.71
C GLY A 24 60.16 12.03 -24.43
N GLY A 25 60.82 12.93 -23.70
CA GLY A 25 60.27 13.58 -22.50
C GLY A 25 59.05 14.44 -22.82
N TYR A 26 59.10 15.24 -23.90
CA TYR A 26 57.95 16.03 -24.36
C TYR A 26 56.78 15.15 -24.82
N PHE A 27 57.07 14.06 -25.54
CA PHE A 27 56.06 13.12 -25.97
C PHE A 27 55.39 12.40 -24.78
N LEU A 28 56.17 11.94 -23.81
CA LEU A 28 55.66 11.33 -22.57
C LEU A 28 54.84 12.33 -21.74
N TYR A 29 55.30 13.58 -21.62
CA TYR A 29 54.55 14.64 -20.93
C TYR A 29 53.20 14.91 -21.62
N LYS A 30 53.20 15.00 -22.95
CA LYS A 30 51.98 15.23 -23.74
C LYS A 30 50.99 14.06 -23.64
N LEU A 31 51.49 12.81 -23.66
CA LEU A 31 50.66 11.62 -23.51
C LEU A 31 50.08 11.50 -22.10
N TYR A 32 50.91 11.76 -21.08
CA TYR A 32 50.48 11.78 -19.68
C TYR A 32 49.44 12.87 -19.41
N GLY A 33 49.63 14.08 -19.98
CA GLY A 33 48.67 15.17 -19.89
C GLY A 33 47.33 14.79 -20.54
N ALA A 34 47.34 14.27 -21.77
CA ALA A 34 46.12 13.83 -22.46
C ALA A 34 45.36 12.73 -21.69
N HIS A 35 46.08 11.75 -21.14
CA HIS A 35 45.48 10.68 -20.34
C HIS A 35 44.91 11.21 -19.01
N ARG A 36 45.61 12.14 -18.36
CA ARG A 36 45.17 12.74 -17.10
C ARG A 36 43.94 13.62 -17.27
N HIS A 37 43.83 14.33 -18.38
CA HIS A 37 42.61 15.09 -18.70
C HIS A 37 41.40 14.17 -18.89
N GLY A 38 41.56 13.03 -19.59
CA GLY A 38 40.49 12.03 -19.72
C GLY A 38 40.07 11.43 -18.38
N LEU A 39 41.03 11.11 -17.51
CA LEU A 39 40.73 10.64 -16.14
C LEU A 39 39.99 11.68 -15.31
N GLN A 40 40.39 12.95 -15.38
CA GLN A 40 39.74 14.03 -14.64
C GLN A 40 38.31 14.27 -15.12
N GLU A 41 38.05 14.14 -16.42
CA GLU A 41 36.70 14.28 -16.97
C GLU A 41 35.81 13.09 -16.55
N LEU A 42 36.35 11.87 -16.61
CA LEU A 42 35.65 10.67 -16.14
C LEU A 42 35.36 10.73 -14.64
N GLU A 43 36.32 11.21 -13.83
CA GLU A 43 36.12 11.40 -12.39
C GLU A 43 35.04 12.44 -12.09
N ARG A 44 34.96 13.53 -12.89
CA ARG A 44 33.89 14.53 -12.78
C ARG A 44 32.53 13.97 -13.17
N GLU A 45 32.45 13.25 -14.29
CA GLU A 45 31.20 12.60 -14.72
C GLU A 45 30.70 11.61 -13.66
N LEU A 46 31.59 10.78 -13.12
CA LEU A 46 31.25 9.85 -12.03
C LEU A 46 30.85 10.57 -10.74
N ALA A 47 31.46 11.71 -10.42
CA ALA A 47 31.08 12.51 -9.25
C ALA A 47 29.67 13.10 -9.42
N VAL A 48 29.37 13.66 -10.59
CA VAL A 48 28.03 14.19 -10.91
C VAL A 48 26.98 13.07 -10.90
N GLN A 49 27.30 11.89 -11.44
CA GLN A 49 26.40 10.73 -11.37
C GLN A 49 26.12 10.34 -9.92
N ARG A 50 27.14 10.23 -9.07
CA ARG A 50 26.96 9.90 -7.64
C ARG A 50 26.11 10.94 -6.92
N GLU A 51 26.37 12.23 -7.14
CA GLU A 51 25.56 13.29 -6.54
C GLU A 51 24.10 13.16 -6.98
N SER A 52 23.84 12.89 -8.26
CA SER A 52 22.46 12.67 -8.74
C SER A 52 21.81 11.43 -8.14
N GLU A 53 22.53 10.31 -8.00
CA GLU A 53 22.05 9.10 -7.35
C GLU A 53 21.74 9.32 -5.86
N GLU A 54 22.57 10.10 -5.17
CA GLU A 54 22.37 10.44 -3.75
C GLU A 54 21.14 11.32 -3.56
N LEU A 55 20.95 12.35 -4.39
CA LEU A 55 19.77 13.20 -4.36
C LEU A 55 18.49 12.40 -4.60
N VAL A 56 18.53 11.46 -5.53
CA VAL A 56 17.40 10.58 -5.84
C VAL A 56 17.09 9.64 -4.69
N LYS A 57 18.12 9.06 -4.07
CA LYS A 57 17.94 8.23 -2.88
C LYS A 57 17.35 9.05 -1.74
N ALA A 58 17.78 10.30 -1.57
CA ALA A 58 17.24 11.20 -0.55
C ALA A 58 15.78 11.57 -0.83
N GLN A 59 15.43 11.88 -2.08
CA GLN A 59 14.05 12.17 -2.49
C GLN A 59 13.15 10.94 -2.30
N MET A 60 13.59 9.76 -2.74
CA MET A 60 12.86 8.50 -2.55
C MET A 60 12.62 8.22 -1.07
N GLN A 61 13.64 8.41 -0.22
CA GLN A 61 13.54 8.23 1.22
C GLN A 61 12.55 9.23 1.84
N ALA A 62 12.62 10.51 1.48
CA ALA A 62 11.73 11.54 2.01
C ALA A 62 10.26 11.31 1.63
N HIS A 63 9.98 10.88 0.40
CA HIS A 63 8.63 10.56 -0.05
C HIS A 63 8.10 9.27 0.59
N PHE A 64 8.93 8.23 0.71
CA PHE A 64 8.56 7.01 1.43
C PHE A 64 8.22 7.31 2.89
N GLU A 65 9.01 8.13 3.57
CA GLU A 65 8.71 8.59 4.93
C GLU A 65 7.43 9.42 4.99
N ASN A 66 7.10 10.18 3.95
CA ASN A 66 5.85 10.94 3.89
C ASN A 66 4.63 10.05 3.73
N ILE A 67 4.66 9.10 2.80
CA ILE A 67 3.59 8.11 2.60
C ILE A 67 3.42 7.26 3.85
N GLN A 68 4.52 6.79 4.43
CA GLN A 68 4.48 6.00 5.66
C GLN A 68 3.92 6.83 6.81
N ARG A 69 4.30 8.10 6.95
CA ARG A 69 3.72 9.00 7.96
C ARG A 69 2.23 9.22 7.77
N ILE A 70 1.76 9.41 6.53
CA ILE A 70 0.33 9.57 6.24
C ILE A 70 -0.39 8.27 6.62
N SER A 71 0.12 7.11 6.20
CA SER A 71 -0.42 5.81 6.61
C SER A 71 -0.43 5.63 8.13
N ASP A 72 0.67 5.96 8.82
CA ASP A 72 0.82 5.80 10.27
C ASP A 72 -0.12 6.73 11.07
N VAL A 73 -0.57 7.84 10.48
CA VAL A 73 -1.55 8.75 11.09
C VAL A 73 -2.99 8.40 10.70
N THR A 74 -3.24 8.11 9.43
CA THR A 74 -4.58 7.80 8.90
C THR A 74 -5.06 6.44 9.37
N LEU A 75 -4.17 5.44 9.49
CA LEU A 75 -4.56 4.08 9.90
C LEU A 75 -5.12 4.02 11.33
N PRO A 76 -4.46 4.55 12.38
CA PRO A 76 -5.05 4.56 13.72
C PRO A 76 -6.35 5.36 13.78
N HIS A 77 -6.47 6.43 12.99
CA HIS A 77 -7.68 7.24 12.94
C HIS A 77 -8.86 6.44 12.37
N ALA A 78 -8.66 5.79 11.22
CA ALA A 78 -9.68 4.95 10.59
C ALA A 78 -10.01 3.71 11.43
N MET A 79 -9.02 3.10 12.08
CA MET A 79 -9.24 2.00 13.02
C MET A 79 -10.06 2.46 14.24
N HIS A 80 -9.79 3.66 14.75
CA HIS A 80 -10.56 4.24 15.85
C HIS A 80 -11.99 4.55 15.42
N ASP A 81 -12.18 5.17 14.26
CA ASP A 81 -13.49 5.48 13.70
C ASP A 81 -14.32 4.19 13.49
N LEU A 82 -13.72 3.16 12.90
CA LEU A 82 -14.33 1.84 12.74
C LEU A 82 -14.73 1.24 14.10
N SER A 83 -13.87 1.33 15.11
CA SER A 83 -14.16 0.83 16.46
C SER A 83 -15.32 1.59 17.11
N CYS A 84 -15.37 2.92 16.94
CA CYS A 84 -16.46 3.76 17.44
C CYS A 84 -17.77 3.39 16.75
N ARG A 85 -17.78 3.26 15.42
CA ARG A 85 -18.96 2.84 14.65
C ARG A 85 -19.44 1.45 15.02
N ILE A 86 -18.54 0.49 15.22
CA ILE A 86 -18.91 -0.85 15.70
C ILE A 86 -19.52 -0.77 17.11
N ALA A 87 -18.98 0.08 17.99
CA ALA A 87 -19.51 0.23 19.35
C ALA A 87 -20.89 0.89 19.37
N GLU A 88 -21.12 1.88 18.50
CA GLU A 88 -22.39 2.59 18.37
C GLU A 88 -23.46 1.74 17.67
N GLU A 89 -23.15 1.13 16.52
CA GLU A 89 -24.12 0.37 15.72
C GLU A 89 -24.45 -1.00 16.35
N LEU A 90 -23.53 -1.58 17.14
CA LEU A 90 -23.74 -2.82 17.90
C LEU A 90 -23.70 -2.56 19.41
N ASP A 91 -24.44 -1.55 19.85
CA ASP A 91 -24.65 -1.29 21.28
C ASP A 91 -25.54 -2.39 21.91
N LEU A 92 -24.95 -3.11 22.86
CA LEU A 92 -25.62 -4.17 23.61
C LEU A 92 -26.22 -3.63 24.93
N SER A 93 -25.92 -2.38 25.30
CA SER A 93 -26.24 -1.80 26.60
C SER A 93 -27.75 -1.78 26.84
N HIS A 94 -28.54 -1.36 25.85
CA HIS A 94 -29.99 -1.35 25.96
C HIS A 94 -30.61 -2.74 26.19
N LEU A 95 -30.07 -3.80 25.55
CA LEU A 95 -30.54 -5.17 25.79
C LEU A 95 -30.15 -5.67 27.18
N LEU A 96 -28.92 -5.36 27.62
CA LEU A 96 -28.43 -5.72 28.94
C LEU A 96 -29.23 -5.02 30.05
N GLU A 97 -29.54 -3.73 29.87
CA GLU A 97 -30.36 -2.96 30.80
C GLU A 97 -31.77 -3.54 30.94
N ARG A 98 -32.45 -3.86 29.83
CA ARG A 98 -33.77 -4.51 29.89
C ARG A 98 -33.71 -5.87 30.60
N LEU A 99 -32.62 -6.60 30.44
CA LEU A 99 -32.40 -7.88 31.08
C LEU A 99 -32.13 -7.74 32.59
N ILE A 100 -31.43 -6.68 33.00
CA ILE A 100 -31.19 -6.32 34.41
C ILE A 100 -32.50 -5.86 35.06
N GLN A 101 -33.28 -5.00 34.40
CA GLN A 101 -34.58 -4.53 34.87
C GLN A 101 -35.57 -5.70 35.06
N GLY A 102 -35.61 -6.65 34.12
CA GLY A 102 -36.43 -7.86 34.22
C GLY A 102 -36.00 -8.83 35.33
N LYS A 103 -34.76 -8.73 35.83
CA LYS A 103 -34.28 -9.51 36.98
C LYS A 103 -34.70 -8.86 38.31
N GLY A 104 -34.85 -7.53 38.34
CA GLY A 104 -35.23 -6.77 39.54
C GLY A 104 -36.73 -6.71 39.82
N GLN A 105 -37.59 -6.91 38.81
CA GLN A 105 -39.05 -6.90 38.96
C GLN A 105 -39.67 -8.21 38.43
N PRO A 106 -40.21 -9.09 39.30
CA PRO A 106 -40.67 -10.42 38.91
C PRO A 106 -41.95 -10.45 38.03
N ASN A 107 -42.59 -9.30 37.79
CA ASN A 107 -43.87 -9.21 37.08
C ASN A 107 -43.79 -8.50 35.71
N THR A 108 -42.62 -8.05 35.26
CA THR A 108 -42.49 -7.20 34.06
C THR A 108 -42.06 -7.93 32.78
N LEU A 109 -41.48 -9.14 32.89
CA LEU A 109 -41.02 -9.92 31.74
C LEU A 109 -41.40 -11.40 31.90
N THR A 110 -42.09 -11.95 30.91
CA THR A 110 -42.40 -13.38 30.88
C THR A 110 -41.14 -14.21 30.64
N GLN A 111 -41.13 -15.46 31.11
CA GLN A 111 -40.00 -16.38 30.91
C GLN A 111 -39.64 -16.57 29.42
N SER A 112 -40.64 -16.50 28.53
CA SER A 112 -40.46 -16.57 27.09
C SER A 112 -39.72 -15.34 26.53
N GLU A 113 -40.11 -14.13 26.94
CA GLU A 113 -39.46 -12.89 26.50
C GLU A 113 -38.01 -12.81 26.99
N LYS A 114 -37.75 -13.29 28.21
CA LYS A 114 -36.39 -13.38 28.76
C LYS A 114 -35.48 -14.28 27.90
N LEU A 115 -35.98 -15.42 27.43
CA LEU A 115 -35.21 -16.33 26.57
C LEU A 115 -34.95 -15.72 25.18
N ASP A 116 -35.93 -15.01 24.61
CA ASP A 116 -35.74 -14.29 23.34
C ASP A 116 -34.68 -13.20 23.46
N LEU A 117 -34.72 -12.41 24.55
CA LEU A 117 -33.71 -11.39 24.86
C LEU A 117 -32.29 -11.99 24.96
N TRP A 118 -32.13 -13.12 25.67
CA TRP A 118 -30.86 -13.82 25.75
C TRP A 118 -30.38 -14.36 24.40
N SER A 119 -31.30 -14.86 23.57
CA SER A 119 -30.99 -15.35 22.23
C SER A 119 -30.50 -14.21 21.32
N ARG A 120 -31.19 -13.06 21.36
CA ARG A 120 -30.77 -11.84 20.64
C ARG A 120 -29.42 -11.33 21.12
N LEU A 121 -29.22 -11.28 22.44
CA LEU A 121 -27.95 -10.87 23.03
C LEU A 121 -26.80 -11.77 22.57
N LYS A 122 -27.00 -13.10 22.59
CA LYS A 122 -26.04 -14.08 22.08
C LYS A 122 -25.67 -13.78 20.62
N ILE A 123 -26.66 -13.62 19.75
CA ILE A 123 -26.44 -13.36 18.32
C ILE A 123 -25.64 -12.06 18.13
N LEU A 124 -26.06 -10.97 18.77
CA LEU A 124 -25.40 -9.66 18.61
C LEU A 124 -24.00 -9.64 19.21
N SER A 125 -23.74 -10.34 20.32
CA SER A 125 -22.39 -10.48 20.89
C SER A 125 -21.44 -11.22 19.96
N PHE A 126 -21.88 -12.33 19.35
CA PHE A 126 -21.07 -13.05 18.36
C PHE A 126 -20.90 -12.26 17.07
N THR A 127 -21.93 -11.53 16.64
CA THR A 127 -21.86 -10.64 15.46
C THR A 127 -20.81 -9.56 15.71
N ARG A 128 -20.84 -8.87 16.86
CA ARG A 128 -19.85 -7.85 17.24
C ARG A 128 -18.45 -8.41 17.27
N LEU A 129 -18.24 -9.58 17.88
CA LEU A 129 -16.92 -10.19 17.97
C LEU A 129 -16.37 -10.56 16.59
N THR A 130 -17.14 -11.26 15.77
CA THR A 130 -16.71 -11.70 14.44
C THR A 130 -16.53 -10.53 13.48
N LEU A 131 -17.42 -9.54 13.54
CA LEU A 131 -17.29 -8.29 12.78
C LEU A 131 -16.03 -7.52 13.16
N SER A 132 -15.75 -7.33 14.46
CA SER A 132 -14.54 -6.62 14.90
C SER A 132 -13.27 -7.30 14.39
N VAL A 133 -13.19 -8.63 14.49
CA VAL A 133 -12.04 -9.39 14.00
C VAL A 133 -11.90 -9.24 12.48
N TRP A 134 -12.99 -9.42 11.73
CA TRP A 134 -12.97 -9.31 10.27
C TRP A 134 -12.64 -7.89 9.80
N ALA A 135 -13.30 -6.88 10.33
CA ALA A 135 -13.13 -5.50 9.89
C ALA A 135 -11.73 -4.96 10.23
N THR A 136 -11.19 -5.30 11.41
CA THR A 136 -9.81 -4.92 11.79
C THR A 136 -8.77 -5.58 10.88
N THR A 137 -8.92 -6.88 10.62
CA THR A 137 -7.96 -7.62 9.77
C THR A 137 -8.01 -7.16 8.32
N MET A 138 -9.21 -6.94 7.78
CA MET A 138 -9.38 -6.45 6.42
C MET A 138 -8.87 -5.02 6.26
N LEU A 139 -9.19 -4.12 7.19
CA LEU A 139 -8.71 -2.74 7.16
C LEU A 139 -7.17 -2.66 7.21
N SER A 140 -6.54 -3.50 8.02
CA SER A 140 -5.07 -3.63 8.07
C SER A 140 -4.50 -4.14 6.74
N LEU A 141 -5.13 -5.14 6.13
CA LEU A 141 -4.71 -5.67 4.83
C LEU A 141 -4.84 -4.61 3.74
N TYR A 142 -5.98 -3.92 3.67
CA TYR A 142 -6.25 -2.87 2.69
C TYR A 142 -5.23 -1.75 2.76
N THR A 143 -4.96 -1.23 3.95
CA THR A 143 -3.97 -0.16 4.14
C THR A 143 -2.58 -0.61 3.68
N LYS A 144 -2.16 -1.85 3.98
CA LYS A 144 -0.88 -2.40 3.50
C LYS A 144 -0.85 -2.49 1.98
N VAL A 145 -1.95 -2.91 1.34
CA VAL A 145 -2.04 -2.97 -0.12
C VAL A 145 -1.94 -1.56 -0.72
N GLN A 146 -2.64 -0.58 -0.17
CA GLN A 146 -2.57 0.81 -0.63
C GLN A 146 -1.15 1.38 -0.55
N VAL A 147 -0.48 1.24 0.59
CA VAL A 147 0.90 1.73 0.78
C VAL A 147 1.88 1.03 -0.17
N ASN A 148 1.72 -0.28 -0.40
CA ASN A 148 2.59 -1.03 -1.31
C ASN A 148 2.38 -0.63 -2.77
N ILE A 149 1.14 -0.45 -3.21
CA ILE A 149 0.82 0.01 -4.58
C ILE A 149 1.38 1.42 -4.77
N LEU A 150 1.16 2.30 -3.80
CA LEU A 150 1.65 3.67 -3.84
C LEU A 150 3.18 3.73 -3.86
N GLY A 151 3.85 2.89 -3.05
CA GLY A 151 5.31 2.76 -3.07
C GLY A 151 5.86 2.28 -4.41
N ARG A 152 5.13 1.42 -5.13
CA ARG A 152 5.51 0.97 -6.48
C ARG A 152 5.40 2.11 -7.50
N HIS A 153 4.29 2.85 -7.51
CA HIS A 153 4.11 3.98 -8.45
C HIS A 153 5.20 5.02 -8.24
N LEU A 154 5.48 5.37 -6.98
CA LEU A 154 6.57 6.28 -6.62
C LEU A 154 7.94 5.81 -7.12
N TYR A 155 8.26 4.52 -6.98
CA TYR A 155 9.54 3.98 -7.46
C TYR A 155 9.66 4.15 -8.98
N ILE A 156 8.59 3.89 -9.71
CA ILE A 156 8.56 4.00 -11.17
C ILE A 156 8.63 5.47 -11.60
N ASP A 157 7.95 6.38 -10.91
CA ASP A 157 7.99 7.82 -11.19
C ASP A 157 9.38 8.40 -10.94
N THR A 158 10.01 8.02 -9.83
CA THR A 158 11.39 8.41 -9.52
C THR A 158 12.37 7.88 -10.58
N ALA A 159 12.21 6.63 -11.02
CA ALA A 159 13.03 6.04 -12.07
C ALA A 159 12.81 6.71 -13.44
N ARG A 160 11.58 7.13 -13.77
CA ARG A 160 11.30 7.92 -14.99
C ARG A 160 11.89 9.32 -14.91
N SER A 161 11.80 9.98 -13.75
CA SER A 161 12.44 11.28 -13.51
C SER A 161 13.97 11.21 -13.65
N LEU A 162 14.57 10.06 -13.34
CA LEU A 162 15.99 9.81 -13.57
C LEU A 162 16.36 9.71 -15.06
N GLY A 163 15.45 9.16 -15.87
CA GLY A 163 15.62 9.01 -17.32
C GLY A 163 15.34 10.31 -18.10
N ILE A 164 14.61 11.25 -17.48
CA ILE A 164 14.23 12.52 -18.08
C ILE A 164 14.81 13.65 -17.20
N TYR A 165 16.10 13.93 -17.37
CA TYR A 165 16.74 15.13 -16.83
C TYR A 165 16.11 16.40 -17.45
N ASP A 166 14.91 16.84 -17.04
CA ASP A 166 14.56 18.27 -17.20
C ASP A 166 13.28 18.81 -16.52
N SER A 167 12.34 18.02 -16.00
CA SER A 167 10.98 18.58 -15.78
C SER A 167 10.41 18.42 -14.37
N LEU A 168 11.16 18.86 -13.37
CA LEU A 168 10.65 19.04 -12.01
C LEU A 168 10.15 20.47 -11.82
N GLU A 169 8.96 20.83 -12.30
CA GLU A 169 8.25 21.97 -11.71
C GLU A 169 6.71 22.05 -11.91
N SER A 170 6.05 21.12 -12.62
CA SER A 170 4.59 21.25 -12.82
C SER A 170 3.74 19.98 -12.64
N GLY A 171 4.32 18.82 -12.32
CA GLY A 171 3.57 17.55 -12.15
C GLY A 171 3.24 17.15 -10.71
N ASP A 172 3.96 17.67 -9.72
CA ASP A 172 3.98 17.14 -8.33
C ASP A 172 2.71 17.48 -7.51
N VAL A 173 1.97 18.52 -7.86
CA VAL A 173 0.83 18.99 -7.05
C VAL A 173 -0.43 18.15 -7.26
N VAL A 174 -0.66 17.67 -8.49
CA VAL A 174 -1.86 16.89 -8.84
C VAL A 174 -1.73 15.43 -8.37
N ASP A 175 -0.54 14.84 -8.51
CA ASP A 175 -0.19 13.50 -8.00
C ASP A 175 -0.48 13.39 -6.49
N ARG A 176 0.02 14.34 -5.69
CA ARG A 176 -0.14 14.31 -4.22
C ARG A 176 -1.59 14.40 -3.72
N GLU A 177 -2.47 15.08 -4.45
CA GLU A 177 -3.89 15.14 -4.08
C GLU A 177 -4.61 13.82 -4.33
N ASP A 178 -4.34 13.16 -5.45
CA ASP A 178 -4.96 11.88 -5.79
C ASP A 178 -4.41 10.74 -4.93
N GLN A 179 -3.12 10.76 -4.59
CA GLN A 179 -2.52 9.88 -3.58
C GLN A 179 -3.18 10.06 -2.19
N LYS A 180 -3.46 11.30 -1.79
CA LYS A 180 -4.16 11.58 -0.53
C LYS A 180 -5.60 11.06 -0.57
N LYS A 181 -6.35 11.32 -1.65
CA LYS A 181 -7.72 10.78 -1.83
C LYS A 181 -7.72 9.26 -1.79
N PHE A 182 -6.69 8.64 -2.38
CA PHE A 182 -6.51 7.19 -2.34
C PHE A 182 -6.33 6.68 -0.91
N LEU A 183 -5.46 7.28 -0.12
CA LEU A 183 -5.28 6.91 1.29
C LEU A 183 -6.53 7.19 2.15
N ASP A 184 -7.23 8.31 1.90
CA ASP A 184 -8.48 8.67 2.60
C ASP A 184 -9.65 7.71 2.23
N SER A 185 -9.57 6.95 1.12
CA SER A 185 -10.59 5.96 0.75
C SER A 185 -10.76 4.82 1.77
N VAL A 186 -9.82 4.65 2.69
CA VAL A 186 -9.92 3.76 3.85
C VAL A 186 -11.20 4.01 4.66
N ASP A 187 -11.63 5.28 4.76
CA ASP A 187 -12.80 5.66 5.53
C ASP A 187 -14.11 5.19 4.87
N PHE A 188 -14.07 4.73 3.62
CA PHE A 188 -15.25 4.24 2.89
C PHE A 188 -15.92 3.06 3.61
N LEU A 189 -15.12 2.13 4.15
CA LEU A 189 -15.63 0.98 4.90
C LEU A 189 -16.47 1.45 6.09
N SER A 190 -15.90 2.38 6.86
CA SER A 190 -16.56 2.95 8.01
C SER A 190 -17.80 3.71 7.57
N GLN A 191 -17.68 4.64 6.62
CA GLN A 191 -18.76 5.56 6.26
C GLN A 191 -19.95 4.91 5.54
N HIS A 192 -19.69 4.00 4.61
CA HIS A 192 -20.68 3.48 3.66
C HIS A 192 -20.85 1.95 3.74
N GLY A 193 -19.78 1.21 4.01
CA GLY A 193 -19.79 -0.26 4.02
C GLY A 193 -20.38 -0.89 5.28
N MET A 194 -20.34 -0.18 6.41
CA MET A 194 -20.63 -0.73 7.74
C MET A 194 -22.04 -1.30 7.92
N THR A 195 -23.07 -0.60 7.46
CA THR A 195 -24.47 -1.02 7.67
C THR A 195 -24.81 -2.31 6.93
N ALA A 196 -24.38 -2.41 5.67
CA ALA A 196 -24.54 -3.61 4.87
C ALA A 196 -23.70 -4.78 5.43
N LEU A 197 -22.49 -4.47 5.88
CA LEU A 197 -21.58 -5.45 6.50
C LEU A 197 -22.17 -6.03 7.80
N ILE A 198 -22.71 -5.19 8.68
CA ILE A 198 -23.39 -5.64 9.91
C ILE A 198 -24.57 -6.54 9.57
N SER A 199 -25.42 -6.12 8.64
CA SER A 199 -26.63 -6.88 8.28
C SER A 199 -26.28 -8.27 7.76
N ASP A 200 -25.28 -8.35 6.87
CA ASP A 200 -24.84 -9.62 6.30
C ASP A 200 -24.10 -10.50 7.34
N MET A 201 -23.28 -9.92 8.22
CA MET A 201 -22.61 -10.63 9.31
C MET A 201 -23.60 -11.15 10.36
N GLU A 202 -24.64 -10.38 10.67
CA GLU A 202 -25.70 -10.78 11.59
C GLU A 202 -26.51 -11.95 11.01
N ALA A 203 -26.81 -11.93 9.71
CA ALA A 203 -27.50 -13.03 9.04
C ALA A 203 -26.68 -14.34 9.07
N ALA A 204 -25.38 -14.27 8.76
CA ALA A 204 -24.46 -15.41 8.86
C ALA A 204 -24.34 -15.94 10.30
N THR A 205 -24.24 -15.02 11.27
CA THR A 205 -24.17 -15.36 12.70
C THR A 205 -25.45 -16.04 13.18
N LYS A 206 -26.62 -15.54 12.76
CA LYS A 206 -27.92 -16.16 13.02
C LYS A 206 -27.99 -17.57 12.45
N GLU A 207 -27.52 -17.77 11.22
CA GLU A 207 -27.52 -19.08 10.57
C GLU A 207 -26.70 -20.12 11.36
N VAL A 208 -25.46 -19.78 11.72
CA VAL A 208 -24.57 -20.68 12.47
C VAL A 208 -25.07 -20.94 13.90
N LEU A 209 -25.69 -19.93 14.54
CA LEU A 209 -26.17 -20.05 15.92
C LEU A 209 -27.58 -20.65 16.07
N LYS A 210 -28.35 -20.84 14.99
CA LYS A 210 -29.69 -21.48 15.03
C LYS A 210 -29.65 -22.86 15.69
N GLY A 211 -28.56 -23.60 15.52
CA GLY A 211 -28.37 -24.94 16.11
C GLY A 211 -27.73 -24.97 17.51
N LYS A 212 -27.25 -23.83 18.05
CA LYS A 212 -26.50 -23.79 19.32
C LYS A 212 -27.36 -23.26 20.47
N LEU A 213 -27.68 -24.14 21.42
CA LEU A 213 -28.44 -23.81 22.64
C LEU A 213 -27.65 -22.85 23.55
N LEU A 214 -28.35 -22.00 24.31
CA LEU A 214 -27.76 -21.12 25.33
C LEU A 214 -27.03 -21.88 26.45
N SER A 215 -27.35 -23.17 26.63
CA SER A 215 -26.81 -24.02 27.70
C SER A 215 -25.51 -24.75 27.34
N THR A 216 -25.02 -24.64 26.10
CA THR A 216 -23.79 -25.35 25.70
C THR A 216 -22.56 -24.62 26.24
N LEU A 217 -21.72 -25.32 26.99
CA LEU A 217 -20.42 -24.79 27.40
C LEU A 217 -19.52 -24.66 26.17
N PHE A 218 -18.98 -23.45 25.94
CA PHE A 218 -18.00 -23.21 24.90
C PHE A 218 -16.61 -23.51 25.45
N ASN A 219 -15.91 -24.45 24.83
CA ASN A 219 -14.47 -24.62 25.00
C ASN A 219 -13.75 -23.68 24.02
N ASN A 220 -12.47 -23.38 24.26
CA ASN A 220 -11.67 -22.53 23.36
C ASN A 220 -11.68 -23.04 21.92
N THR A 221 -11.62 -24.36 21.73
CA THR A 221 -11.69 -25.00 20.41
C THR A 221 -13.04 -24.82 19.74
N THR A 222 -14.15 -24.99 20.48
CA THR A 222 -15.49 -24.86 19.92
C THR A 222 -15.85 -23.40 19.63
N LEU A 223 -15.32 -22.45 20.42
CA LEU A 223 -15.45 -21.02 20.16
C LEU A 223 -14.70 -20.62 18.88
N HIS A 224 -13.45 -21.07 18.73
CA HIS A 224 -12.67 -20.85 17.51
C HIS A 224 -13.36 -21.43 16.28
N GLU A 225 -13.84 -22.68 16.36
CA GLU A 225 -14.57 -23.32 15.27
C GLU A 225 -15.86 -22.56 14.92
N THR A 226 -16.59 -22.06 15.92
CA THR A 226 -17.80 -21.26 15.70
C THR A 226 -17.48 -19.94 14.99
N ILE A 227 -16.42 -19.24 15.40
CA ILE A 227 -15.98 -18.01 14.74
C ILE A 227 -15.63 -18.29 13.28
N MET A 228 -14.84 -19.34 13.02
CA MET A 228 -14.45 -19.71 11.66
C MET A 228 -15.67 -20.11 10.81
N GLN A 229 -16.64 -20.83 11.37
CA GLN A 229 -17.90 -21.16 10.69
C GLN A 229 -18.70 -19.91 10.32
N ILE A 230 -18.81 -18.93 11.22
CA ILE A 230 -19.49 -17.65 10.95
C ILE A 230 -18.79 -16.92 9.80
N LEU A 231 -17.45 -16.80 9.86
CA LEU A 231 -16.68 -16.11 8.82
C LEU A 231 -16.78 -16.81 7.46
N ASN A 232 -16.71 -18.14 7.41
CA ASN A 232 -16.87 -18.91 6.17
C ASN A 232 -18.28 -18.78 5.59
N THR A 233 -19.31 -18.78 6.45
CA THR A 233 -20.70 -18.58 6.04
C THR A 233 -20.88 -17.17 5.47
N PHE A 234 -20.36 -16.15 6.16
CA PHE A 234 -20.36 -14.76 5.68
C PHE A 234 -19.68 -14.60 4.32
N MET A 235 -18.49 -15.20 4.13
CA MET A 235 -17.74 -15.10 2.87
C MET A 235 -18.42 -15.86 1.71
N SER A 236 -19.25 -16.87 1.99
CA SER A 236 -19.96 -17.67 0.97
C SER A 236 -21.39 -17.20 0.68
N MET A 237 -21.97 -16.32 1.51
CA MET A 237 -23.41 -15.99 1.49
C MET A 237 -23.90 -15.28 0.21
N ARG A 238 -23.01 -14.71 -0.62
CA ARG A 238 -23.42 -13.94 -1.81
C ARG A 238 -22.62 -14.27 -3.08
N SER A 239 -21.30 -14.08 -3.04
CA SER A 239 -20.38 -14.33 -4.17
C SER A 239 -18.93 -14.25 -3.66
N PRO A 240 -17.96 -15.01 -4.24
CA PRO A 240 -16.56 -15.06 -3.77
C PRO A 240 -15.86 -13.69 -3.64
N HIS A 241 -16.35 -12.67 -4.35
CA HIS A 241 -15.80 -11.31 -4.32
C HIS A 241 -16.80 -10.25 -3.80
N SER A 242 -17.95 -10.67 -3.25
CA SER A 242 -18.96 -9.75 -2.70
C SER A 242 -18.45 -8.95 -1.51
N TRP A 243 -17.43 -9.43 -0.80
CA TRP A 243 -16.93 -8.72 0.38
C TRP A 243 -16.07 -7.49 0.01
N VAL A 244 -15.47 -7.47 -1.20
CA VAL A 244 -14.66 -6.34 -1.68
C VAL A 244 -15.49 -5.06 -1.79
N LYS A 245 -16.79 -5.18 -2.08
CA LYS A 245 -17.72 -4.04 -2.20
C LYS A 245 -17.90 -3.26 -0.88
N TYR A 246 -17.61 -3.87 0.27
CA TYR A 246 -17.69 -3.17 1.55
C TYR A 246 -16.47 -2.25 1.76
N MET A 247 -15.37 -2.51 1.04
CA MET A 247 -14.11 -1.78 1.19
C MET A 247 -13.84 -0.81 0.04
N ILE A 248 -14.30 -1.14 -1.17
CA ILE A 248 -14.05 -0.38 -2.39
C ILE A 248 -15.38 0.03 -3.03
N PRO A 249 -15.58 1.32 -3.38
CA PRO A 249 -16.74 1.79 -4.13
C PRO A 249 -16.92 1.03 -5.46
N GLU A 250 -18.16 0.66 -5.80
CA GLU A 250 -18.47 -0.11 -7.02
C GLU A 250 -18.19 0.67 -8.32
N ASP A 251 -18.07 2.00 -8.26
CA ASP A 251 -17.78 2.86 -9.41
C ASP A 251 -16.41 2.54 -10.06
N ALA A 252 -15.46 1.98 -9.30
CA ALA A 252 -14.17 1.51 -9.81
C ALA A 252 -14.31 0.27 -10.72
N LYS A 253 -15.37 -0.52 -10.57
CA LYS A 253 -15.60 -1.76 -11.34
C LYS A 253 -16.14 -1.50 -12.74
N SER A 254 -16.88 -0.40 -12.91
CA SER A 254 -17.55 -0.05 -14.18
C SER A 254 -16.59 0.12 -15.37
N TYR A 255 -15.35 0.53 -15.12
CA TYR A 255 -14.32 0.72 -16.15
C TYR A 255 -13.61 -0.58 -16.56
N SER A 256 -13.61 -1.61 -15.70
CA SER A 256 -13.00 -2.92 -16.02
C SER A 256 -13.82 -3.75 -17.01
N THR A 257 -15.14 -3.55 -17.05
CA THR A 257 -16.05 -4.34 -17.91
C THR A 257 -16.08 -3.82 -19.34
N THR A 258 -15.66 -2.57 -19.56
CA THR A 258 -15.54 -1.95 -20.90
C THR A 258 -14.20 -2.21 -21.59
N SER A 259 -13.20 -2.76 -20.89
CA SER A 259 -11.87 -3.06 -21.46
C SER A 259 -11.76 -4.46 -22.07
N GLY A 260 -12.88 -4.97 -22.61
CA GLY A 260 -12.99 -6.30 -23.24
C GLY A 260 -13.19 -6.28 -24.76
N SER A 261 -13.24 -5.11 -25.38
CA SER A 261 -13.33 -5.00 -26.85
C SER A 261 -12.65 -3.72 -27.32
N ASP A 262 -11.54 -3.91 -28.03
CA ASP A 262 -10.89 -3.02 -29.01
C ASP A 262 -10.83 -1.50 -28.74
N ASP A 263 -9.59 -1.00 -28.65
CA ASP A 263 -9.16 0.37 -29.00
C ASP A 263 -10.01 1.56 -28.49
N LEU A 264 -9.68 2.03 -27.29
CA LEU A 264 -9.28 3.41 -26.95
C LEU A 264 -9.27 3.51 -25.42
N VAL A 265 -8.10 3.69 -24.82
CA VAL A 265 -8.01 4.17 -23.44
C VAL A 265 -8.66 5.57 -23.40
N PRO A 266 -9.74 5.80 -22.66
CA PRO A 266 -10.29 7.15 -22.52
C PRO A 266 -9.22 8.01 -21.86
N SER A 267 -8.87 9.13 -22.50
CA SER A 267 -7.81 10.07 -22.14
C SER A 267 -8.00 10.79 -20.79
N ASP A 268 -8.90 10.33 -19.91
CA ASP A 268 -9.40 11.06 -18.75
C ASP A 268 -9.57 10.16 -17.51
N MET A 269 -8.74 9.12 -17.39
CA MET A 269 -8.69 8.31 -16.18
C MET A 269 -7.77 8.98 -15.14
N THR A 270 -8.31 9.34 -13.98
CA THR A 270 -7.49 9.94 -12.91
C THR A 270 -6.60 8.90 -12.26
N GLU A 271 -5.45 9.32 -11.74
CA GLU A 271 -4.50 8.43 -11.09
C GLU A 271 -5.15 7.68 -9.91
N PHE A 272 -6.00 8.37 -9.15
CA PHE A 272 -6.84 7.77 -8.12
C PHE A 272 -7.65 6.56 -8.63
N GLN A 273 -8.31 6.69 -9.79
CA GLN A 273 -9.10 5.58 -10.34
C GLN A 273 -8.21 4.41 -10.75
N GLN A 274 -7.00 4.67 -11.27
CA GLN A 274 -6.03 3.62 -11.60
C GLN A 274 -5.59 2.86 -10.34
N LEU A 275 -5.22 3.59 -9.28
CA LEU A 275 -4.83 3.01 -7.99
C LEU A 275 -5.96 2.16 -7.38
N MET A 276 -7.21 2.60 -7.49
CA MET A 276 -8.38 1.85 -7.00
C MET A 276 -8.61 0.56 -7.79
N MET A 277 -8.44 0.57 -9.12
CA MET A 277 -8.56 -0.65 -9.93
C MET A 277 -7.44 -1.65 -9.64
N GLU A 278 -6.19 -1.18 -9.49
CA GLU A 278 -5.06 -2.05 -9.12
C GLU A 278 -5.29 -2.67 -7.74
N THR A 279 -5.77 -1.89 -6.79
CA THR A 279 -6.12 -2.37 -5.45
C THR A 279 -7.20 -3.46 -5.49
N TRP A 280 -8.24 -3.24 -6.30
CA TRP A 280 -9.30 -4.24 -6.50
C TRP A 280 -8.75 -5.54 -7.10
N ALA A 281 -7.86 -5.46 -8.10
CA ALA A 281 -7.23 -6.62 -8.72
C ALA A 281 -6.31 -7.39 -7.74
N VAL A 282 -5.56 -6.69 -6.90
CA VAL A 282 -4.69 -7.30 -5.88
C VAL A 282 -5.53 -8.00 -4.81
N LEU A 283 -6.59 -7.36 -4.31
CA LEU A 283 -7.45 -7.94 -3.26
C LEU A 283 -8.24 -9.15 -3.77
N SER A 284 -8.74 -9.10 -5.00
CA SER A 284 -9.45 -10.24 -5.62
C SER A 284 -8.52 -11.42 -5.88
N SER A 285 -7.27 -11.18 -6.30
CA SER A 285 -6.29 -12.24 -6.60
C SER A 285 -5.67 -12.88 -5.35
N TYR A 286 -5.34 -12.11 -4.31
CA TYR A 286 -4.74 -12.65 -3.08
C TYR A 286 -5.66 -13.66 -2.38
N ILE A 287 -6.98 -13.44 -2.41
CA ILE A 287 -7.92 -14.32 -1.70
C ILE A 287 -8.27 -15.57 -2.49
N LEU A 288 -8.18 -15.54 -3.83
CA LEU A 288 -8.20 -16.75 -4.65
C LEU A 288 -7.06 -17.72 -4.29
N SER A 289 -5.90 -17.19 -3.90
CA SER A 289 -4.76 -18.01 -3.46
C SER A 289 -4.89 -18.58 -2.04
N LEU A 290 -5.74 -17.99 -1.19
CA LEU A 290 -6.02 -18.47 0.17
C LEU A 290 -7.15 -19.52 0.22
N GLN A 291 -7.90 -19.67 -0.88
CA GLN A 291 -8.97 -20.67 -1.01
C GLN A 291 -8.53 -21.95 -1.76
N CYS A 292 -7.32 -22.00 -2.30
CA CYS A 292 -6.68 -23.22 -2.83
C CYS A 292 -5.66 -23.78 -1.82
#